data_AF-A0A2M7JFE6-F1
#
_entry.id   AF-A0A2M7JFE6-F1
#
_cell.length_a   1.000
_cell.length_b   1.000
_cell.length_c   1.000
_cell.angle_alpha   90.00
_cell.angle_beta   90.00
_cell.angle_gamma   90.00
#
_symmetry.space_group_name_H-M   'P 1'
#
loop_
_entity.id
_entity.type
_entity.pdbx_description
1 polymer ?
#
loop_
_entity_poly.entity_id
_entity_poly.type
_entity_poly.pdbx_seq_one_letter_code
_entity_poly.pdbx_strand_id
1 'polypeptide(L)'
;EGITLEKARSAIIADDEQRRKWTQSLYGVDPWDSSLYDLVVKVDRLSIADAVDIVCDAAKREAFKTTPASQQKMEDLVTACAVKAALIEEFPEVMVLSEYGNVIIHSASGGRHAQKIRKAVGALETTIGGINSIEVHADGNAPPGSV
;
A
#
# COMPACT_ATOMS: atom_id res chain seq x y z
N GLU A 1 20.21 -14.82 -18.39
CA GLU A 1 21.20 -14.38 -17.39
C GLU A 1 22.29 -15.44 -17.28
N GLY A 2 23.57 -15.06 -17.31
CA GLY A 2 24.71 -15.99 -17.40
C GLY A 2 25.47 -16.12 -16.08
N ILE A 3 24.84 -16.69 -15.05
CA ILE A 3 25.48 -16.99 -13.76
C ILE A 3 25.50 -18.50 -13.50
N THR A 4 26.44 -18.96 -12.66
CA THR A 4 26.54 -20.37 -12.27
C THR A 4 25.40 -20.77 -11.33
N LEU A 5 25.04 -22.05 -11.31
CA LEU A 5 24.02 -22.60 -10.42
C LEU A 5 24.31 -22.31 -8.94
N GLU A 6 25.57 -22.43 -8.52
CA GLU A 6 25.98 -22.12 -7.15
C GLU A 6 25.74 -20.64 -6.82
N LYS A 7 26.13 -19.74 -7.72
CA LYS A 7 25.94 -18.31 -7.52
C LYS A 7 24.46 -17.93 -7.48
N ALA A 8 23.64 -18.53 -8.35
CA ALA A 8 22.19 -18.33 -8.34
C ALA A 8 21.56 -18.80 -7.02
N ARG A 9 21.96 -19.99 -6.54
CA ARG A 9 21.46 -20.54 -5.27
C ARG A 9 21.87 -19.68 -4.08
N SER A 10 23.12 -19.26 -4.00
CA SER A 10 23.61 -18.38 -2.94
C SER A 10 22.90 -17.03 -2.92
N ALA A 11 22.60 -16.46 -4.10
CA ALA A 11 21.85 -15.21 -4.20
C ALA A 11 20.42 -15.36 -3.64
N ILE A 12 19.70 -16.42 -4.02
CA ILE A 12 18.34 -16.69 -3.51
C ILE A 12 18.35 -16.84 -1.98
N ILE A 13 19.29 -17.62 -1.43
CA ILE A 13 19.39 -17.82 0.02
C ILE A 13 19.68 -16.49 0.74
N ALA A 14 20.59 -15.68 0.20
CA ALA A 14 20.92 -14.39 0.79
C ALA A 14 19.73 -13.41 0.78
N ASP A 15 18.98 -13.36 -0.33
CA ASP A 15 17.77 -12.54 -0.45
C ASP A 15 16.68 -12.98 0.53
N ASP A 16 16.46 -14.29 0.66
CA ASP A 16 15.47 -14.84 1.59
C ASP A 16 15.85 -14.57 3.05
N GLU A 17 17.14 -14.68 3.41
CA GLU A 17 17.64 -14.30 4.73
C GLU A 17 17.46 -12.80 5.01
N GLN A 18 17.72 -11.95 4.02
CA GLN A 18 17.55 -10.50 4.16
C GLN A 18 16.08 -10.14 4.38
N ARG A 19 15.16 -10.75 3.62
CA ARG A 19 13.70 -10.57 3.79
C ARG A 19 13.26 -10.98 5.19
N ARG A 20 13.75 -12.13 5.68
CA ARG A 20 13.43 -12.63 7.03
C ARG A 20 13.89 -11.67 8.13
N LYS A 21 15.15 -11.21 8.05
CA LYS A 21 15.71 -10.23 9.01
C LYS A 21 14.95 -8.91 8.97
N TRP A 22 14.55 -8.46 7.78
CA TRP A 22 13.81 -7.20 7.65
C TRP A 22 12.41 -7.29 8.27
N THR A 23 11.64 -8.34 7.98
CA THR A 23 10.33 -8.57 8.61
C THR A 23 10.44 -8.68 10.12
N GLN A 24 11.43 -9.42 10.64
CA GLN A 24 11.67 -9.53 12.07
C GLN A 24 12.02 -8.17 12.71
N SER A 25 12.83 -7.35 12.04
CA SER A 25 13.18 -6.02 12.53
C SER A 25 11.99 -5.06 12.59
N LEU A 26 11.03 -5.19 11.67
CA LEU A 26 9.86 -4.30 11.61
C LEU A 26 8.71 -4.77 12.52
N TYR A 27 8.48 -6.08 12.57
CA TYR A 27 7.26 -6.65 13.15
C TYR A 27 7.51 -7.65 14.29
N GLY A 28 8.76 -8.03 14.53
CA GLY A 28 9.11 -8.99 15.58
C GLY A 28 8.65 -10.43 15.30
N VAL A 29 8.16 -10.72 14.09
CA VAL A 29 7.63 -12.04 13.70
C VAL A 29 8.45 -12.67 12.58
N ASP A 30 8.39 -13.99 12.48
CA ASP A 30 9.05 -14.75 11.42
C ASP A 30 8.12 -14.88 10.20
N PRO A 31 8.45 -14.31 9.02
CA PRO A 31 7.62 -14.43 7.82
C PRO A 31 7.47 -15.87 7.31
N TRP A 32 8.24 -16.83 7.82
CA TRP A 32 8.07 -18.24 7.48
C TRP A 32 7.11 -18.99 8.41
N ASP A 33 6.61 -18.35 9.46
CA ASP A 33 5.60 -18.93 10.33
C ASP A 33 4.26 -19.01 9.59
N SER A 34 3.84 -20.24 9.28
CA SER A 34 2.59 -20.50 8.57
C SER A 34 1.35 -20.02 9.33
N SER A 35 1.42 -19.83 10.65
CA SER A 35 0.30 -19.34 11.46
C SER A 35 -0.06 -17.88 11.19
N LEU A 36 0.82 -17.13 10.52
CA LEU A 36 0.59 -15.73 10.13
C LEU A 36 -0.27 -15.60 8.85
N TYR A 37 -0.60 -16.71 8.20
CA TYR A 37 -1.26 -16.70 6.89
C TYR A 37 -2.51 -17.57 6.89
N ASP A 38 -3.55 -17.09 6.22
CA ASP A 38 -4.77 -17.89 5.99
C ASP A 38 -4.57 -19.02 4.95
N LEU A 39 -3.55 -18.89 4.08
CA LEU A 39 -3.25 -19.85 3.02
C LEU A 39 -1.74 -19.92 2.73
N VAL A 40 -1.18 -21.14 2.75
CA VAL A 40 0.20 -21.42 2.34
C VAL A 40 0.20 -22.48 1.23
N VAL A 41 0.79 -22.17 0.09
CA VAL A 41 0.84 -23.06 -1.09
C VAL A 41 2.27 -23.53 -1.33
N LYS A 42 2.52 -24.83 -1.21
CA LYS A 42 3.82 -25.43 -1.50
C LYS A 42 3.94 -25.77 -3.00
N VAL A 43 4.67 -24.93 -3.74
CA VAL A 43 4.90 -25.07 -5.20
C VAL A 43 6.05 -26.03 -5.56
N ASP A 44 6.00 -27.25 -5.02
CA ASP A 44 6.98 -28.33 -5.29
C ASP A 44 6.44 -29.31 -6.35
N ARG A 45 5.21 -29.81 -6.13
CA ARG A 45 4.53 -30.71 -7.08
C ARG A 45 3.38 -30.04 -7.85
N LEU A 46 2.91 -28.90 -7.36
CA LEU A 46 1.85 -28.13 -8.01
C LEU A 46 2.45 -27.40 -9.22
N SER A 47 1.75 -27.46 -10.35
CA SER A 47 2.06 -26.55 -11.45
C SER A 47 1.68 -25.13 -11.07
N ILE A 48 2.20 -24.16 -11.83
CA ILE A 48 1.80 -22.75 -11.67
C ILE A 48 0.28 -22.61 -11.85
N ALA A 49 -0.31 -23.34 -12.80
CA ALA A 49 -1.75 -23.31 -13.04
C ALA A 49 -2.53 -23.80 -11.81
N ASP A 50 -2.12 -24.92 -11.21
CA ASP A 50 -2.78 -25.44 -10.00
C ASP A 50 -2.69 -24.45 -8.82
N ALA A 51 -1.52 -23.81 -8.65
CA ALA A 51 -1.34 -22.80 -7.60
C ALA A 51 -2.23 -21.58 -7.84
N VAL A 52 -2.37 -21.13 -9.08
CA VAL A 52 -3.28 -20.04 -9.47
C VAL A 52 -4.72 -20.42 -9.17
N ASP A 53 -5.16 -21.62 -9.55
CA ASP A 53 -6.52 -22.08 -9.31
C ASP A 53 -6.85 -22.14 -7.81
N ILE A 54 -5.94 -22.64 -6.98
CA ILE A 54 -6.10 -22.65 -5.52
C ILE A 54 -6.31 -21.24 -4.98
N VAL A 55 -5.49 -20.27 -5.40
CA VAL A 55 -5.60 -18.88 -4.95
C VAL A 55 -6.90 -18.24 -5.45
N CYS A 56 -7.26 -18.45 -6.72
CA CYS A 56 -8.50 -17.94 -7.29
C CYS A 56 -9.74 -18.50 -6.60
N ASP A 57 -9.75 -19.78 -6.25
CA ASP A 57 -10.86 -20.40 -5.55
C ASP A 57 -10.95 -20.00 -4.08
N ALA A 58 -9.80 -19.76 -3.42
CA ALA A 58 -9.77 -19.16 -2.10
C ALA A 58 -10.36 -17.74 -2.13
N ALA A 59 -9.96 -16.91 -3.09
CA ALA A 59 -10.44 -15.54 -3.23
C ALA A 59 -11.95 -15.42 -3.47
N LYS A 60 -12.59 -16.46 -4.03
CA LYS A 60 -14.05 -16.52 -4.23
C LYS A 60 -14.82 -16.90 -2.96
N ARG A 61 -14.16 -17.35 -1.88
CA ARG A 61 -14.85 -17.72 -0.63
C ARG A 61 -15.47 -16.50 0.02
N GLU A 62 -16.59 -16.67 0.69
CA GLU A 62 -17.31 -15.57 1.34
C GLU A 62 -16.45 -14.77 2.32
N ALA A 63 -15.46 -15.40 2.97
CA ALA A 63 -14.51 -14.72 3.86
C ALA A 63 -13.60 -13.70 3.14
N PHE A 64 -13.34 -13.87 1.83
CA PHE A 64 -12.46 -13.01 1.02
C PHE A 64 -13.20 -12.22 -0.06
N LYS A 65 -14.52 -12.43 -0.17
CA LYS A 65 -15.34 -11.80 -1.20
C LYS A 65 -15.44 -10.31 -0.97
N THR A 66 -15.23 -9.54 -2.03
CA THR A 66 -15.37 -8.08 -2.00
C THR A 66 -16.78 -7.70 -1.55
N THR A 67 -16.85 -6.91 -0.49
CA THR A 67 -18.06 -6.26 0.02
C THR A 67 -18.09 -4.79 -0.42
N PRO A 68 -19.26 -4.13 -0.40
CA PRO A 68 -19.33 -2.68 -0.64
C PRO A 68 -18.39 -1.87 0.25
N ALA A 69 -18.25 -2.25 1.52
CA ALA A 69 -17.36 -1.58 2.45
C ALA A 69 -15.88 -1.76 2.11
N SER A 70 -15.44 -2.97 1.72
CA SER A 70 -14.05 -3.19 1.28
C SER A 70 -13.75 -2.52 -0.06
N GLN A 71 -14.73 -2.46 -0.96
CA GLN A 71 -14.61 -1.77 -2.24
C GLN A 71 -14.41 -0.26 -2.01
N GLN A 72 -15.24 0.34 -1.16
CA GLN A 72 -15.12 1.76 -0.79
C GLN A 72 -13.74 2.07 -0.18
N LYS A 73 -13.25 1.23 0.73
CA LYS A 73 -11.90 1.40 1.30
C LYS A 73 -10.79 1.39 0.23
N MET A 74 -10.94 0.57 -0.80
CA MET A 74 -10.00 0.53 -1.91
C MET A 74 -10.10 1.80 -2.77
N GLU A 75 -11.31 2.28 -3.06
CA GLU A 75 -11.54 3.52 -3.81
C GLU A 75 -10.97 4.75 -3.08
N ASP A 76 -11.15 4.80 -1.76
CA ASP A 76 -10.57 5.82 -0.91
C ASP A 76 -9.04 5.75 -0.91
N LEU A 77 -8.48 4.55 -0.76
CA LEU A 77 -7.03 4.35 -0.82
C LEU A 77 -6.45 4.78 -2.18
N VAL A 78 -7.11 4.44 -3.29
CA VAL A 78 -6.70 4.86 -4.64
C VAL A 78 -6.71 6.39 -4.75
N THR A 79 -7.77 7.04 -4.26
CA THR A 79 -7.90 8.51 -4.28
C THR A 79 -6.78 9.16 -3.45
N ALA A 80 -6.55 8.69 -2.22
CA ALA A 80 -5.51 9.21 -1.34
C ALA A 80 -4.10 9.03 -1.95
N CYS A 81 -3.81 7.85 -2.52
CA CYS A 81 -2.54 7.58 -3.20
C CYS A 81 -2.35 8.46 -4.44
N ALA A 82 -3.40 8.67 -5.25
CA ALA A 82 -3.33 9.52 -6.43
C ALA A 82 -3.01 10.97 -6.06
N VAL A 83 -3.68 11.49 -5.02
CA VAL A 83 -3.40 12.83 -4.50
C VAL A 83 -1.98 12.90 -3.94
N LYS A 84 -1.54 11.92 -3.14
CA LYS A 84 -0.17 11.88 -2.62
C LYS A 84 0.87 11.86 -3.73
N ALA A 85 0.69 11.01 -4.73
CA ALA A 85 1.61 10.91 -5.87
C ALA A 85 1.71 12.23 -6.65
N ALA A 86 0.62 12.98 -6.77
CA ALA A 86 0.63 14.30 -7.40
C ALA A 86 1.38 15.37 -6.59
N LEU A 87 1.50 15.19 -5.26
CA LEU A 87 2.12 16.15 -4.36
C LEU A 87 3.56 15.79 -3.97
N ILE A 88 3.95 14.51 -4.05
CA ILE A 88 5.17 13.99 -3.42
C ILE A 88 6.48 14.64 -3.90
N GLU A 89 6.52 15.12 -5.15
CA GLU A 89 7.69 15.80 -5.72
C GLU A 89 7.94 17.18 -5.08
N GLU A 90 6.88 17.93 -4.76
CA GLU A 90 7.00 19.26 -4.15
C GLU A 90 6.84 19.21 -2.62
N PHE A 91 6.07 18.25 -2.11
CA PHE A 91 5.68 18.10 -0.71
C PHE A 91 5.83 16.63 -0.25
N PRO A 92 7.04 16.10 -0.10
CA PRO A 92 7.27 14.68 0.19
C PRO A 92 6.79 14.25 1.58
N GLU A 93 6.61 15.19 2.51
CA GLU A 93 6.22 14.94 3.90
C GLU A 93 4.70 14.86 4.11
N VAL A 94 3.90 15.11 3.08
CA VAL A 94 2.44 15.12 3.23
C VAL A 94 1.89 13.73 3.46
N MET A 95 0.91 13.66 4.33
CA MET A 95 0.13 12.46 4.61
C MET A 95 -1.28 12.71 4.11
N VAL A 96 -1.83 11.76 3.36
CA VAL A 96 -3.12 11.92 2.69
C VAL A 96 -4.09 10.84 3.13
N LEU A 97 -5.30 11.23 3.49
CA LEU A 97 -6.42 10.35 3.77
C LEU A 97 -7.57 10.68 2.83
N SER A 98 -8.32 9.66 2.40
CA SER A 98 -9.62 9.84 1.75
C SER A 98 -10.68 9.05 2.51
N GLU A 99 -11.86 9.62 2.65
CA GLU A 99 -13.04 8.92 3.16
C GLU A 99 -14.27 9.36 2.37
N TYR A 100 -14.86 8.43 1.61
CA TYR A 100 -15.95 8.67 0.67
C TYR A 100 -15.69 9.87 -0.25
N GLY A 101 -14.46 9.95 -0.79
CA GLY A 101 -14.04 11.03 -1.68
C GLY A 101 -13.74 12.37 -1.01
N ASN A 102 -13.83 12.47 0.32
CA ASN A 102 -13.37 13.65 1.05
C ASN A 102 -11.89 13.45 1.42
N VAL A 103 -11.03 14.31 0.90
CA VAL A 103 -9.59 14.18 1.04
C VAL A 103 -9.09 15.10 2.13
N ILE A 104 -8.31 14.56 3.07
CA ILE A 104 -7.66 15.32 4.13
C ILE A 104 -6.15 15.19 3.94
N ILE A 105 -5.48 16.32 3.83
CA ILE A 105 -4.03 16.41 3.67
C ILE A 105 -3.42 17.01 4.92
N HIS A 106 -2.58 16.24 5.59
CA HIS A 106 -1.79 16.70 6.73
C HIS A 106 -0.36 17.01 6.30
N SER A 107 0.11 18.16 6.75
CA SER A 107 1.49 18.62 6.56
C SER A 107 2.10 18.94 7.91
N ALA A 108 3.23 18.30 8.23
CA ALA A 108 4.04 18.65 9.39
C ALA A 108 4.66 20.07 9.29
N SER A 109 4.63 20.67 8.10
CA SER A 109 5.18 21.98 7.77
C SER A 109 4.19 23.11 8.12
N GLY A 110 4.69 24.21 8.73
CA GLY A 110 3.86 25.31 9.24
C GLY A 110 3.02 26.07 8.21
N GLY A 111 2.19 27.02 8.65
CA GLY A 111 1.08 27.61 7.86
C GLY A 111 1.40 28.19 6.47
N ARG A 112 2.63 28.65 6.21
CA ARG A 112 3.05 29.10 4.86
C ARG A 112 3.14 27.93 3.88
N HIS A 113 3.53 26.76 4.35
CA HIS A 113 3.62 25.52 3.56
C HIS A 113 2.22 25.02 3.21
N ALA A 114 1.32 24.97 4.19
CA ALA A 114 -0.09 24.62 3.98
C ALA A 114 -0.77 25.54 2.94
N GLN A 115 -0.40 26.82 2.87
CA GLN A 115 -0.94 27.72 1.86
C GLN A 115 -0.48 27.40 0.44
N LYS A 116 0.76 26.92 0.27
CA LYS A 116 1.26 26.44 -1.02
C LYS A 116 0.54 25.16 -1.44
N ILE A 117 0.39 24.22 -0.50
CA ILE A 117 -0.37 22.98 -0.73
C ILE A 117 -1.79 23.32 -1.18
N ARG A 118 -2.50 24.21 -0.46
CA ARG A 118 -3.85 24.67 -0.85
C ARG A 118 -3.92 25.21 -2.27
N LYS A 119 -2.87 25.88 -2.75
CA LYS A 119 -2.80 26.37 -4.13
C LYS A 119 -2.55 25.23 -5.12
N ALA A 120 -1.69 24.26 -4.78
CA ALA A 120 -1.36 23.12 -5.63
C ALA A 120 -2.56 22.16 -5.81
N VAL A 121 -3.35 21.95 -4.74
CA VAL A 121 -4.46 20.98 -4.76
C VAL A 121 -5.69 21.47 -5.52
N GLY A 122 -5.84 22.79 -5.75
CA GLY A 122 -7.02 23.33 -6.44
C GLY A 122 -7.22 22.80 -7.86
N ALA A 123 -6.16 22.35 -8.54
CA ALA A 123 -6.28 21.69 -9.84
C ALA A 123 -6.61 20.19 -9.74
N LEU A 124 -6.36 19.57 -8.58
CA LEU A 124 -6.51 18.13 -8.38
C LEU A 124 -7.98 17.71 -8.34
N GLU A 125 -8.88 18.53 -7.79
CA GLU A 125 -10.33 18.26 -7.78
C GLU A 125 -10.89 18.01 -9.19
N THR A 126 -10.30 18.66 -10.21
CA THR A 126 -10.71 18.51 -11.61
C THR A 126 -9.96 17.41 -12.37
N THR A 127 -8.81 16.96 -11.85
CA THR A 127 -7.91 16.03 -12.54
C THR A 127 -8.06 14.61 -12.01
N ILE A 128 -8.34 14.45 -10.72
CA ILE A 128 -8.52 13.17 -10.05
C ILE A 128 -10.02 12.98 -9.81
N GLY A 129 -10.62 12.00 -10.50
CA GLY A 129 -12.03 11.67 -10.32
C GLY A 129 -12.31 11.09 -8.94
N GLY A 130 -13.51 11.36 -8.40
CA GLY A 130 -13.96 10.85 -7.10
C GLY A 130 -13.66 11.76 -5.91
N ILE A 131 -13.00 12.91 -6.12
CA ILE A 131 -12.82 13.92 -5.08
C ILE A 131 -14.09 14.77 -4.94
N ASN A 132 -14.65 14.77 -3.74
CA ASN A 132 -15.78 15.61 -3.34
C ASN A 132 -15.33 16.90 -2.65
N SER A 133 -14.24 16.82 -1.87
CA SER A 133 -13.66 17.97 -1.15
C SER A 133 -12.20 17.71 -0.80
N ILE A 134 -11.42 18.79 -0.61
CA ILE A 134 -10.04 18.72 -0.11
C ILE A 134 -9.87 19.68 1.09
N GLU A 135 -9.39 19.14 2.21
CA GLU A 135 -9.01 19.90 3.39
C GLU A 135 -7.51 19.78 3.66
N VAL A 136 -6.87 20.87 4.10
CA VAL A 136 -5.43 20.91 4.35
C VAL A 136 -5.15 21.40 5.78
N HIS A 137 -4.58 20.51 6.58
CA HIS A 137 -4.20 20.77 7.97
C HIS A 137 -2.68 20.92 8.12
N ALA A 138 -2.29 21.86 8.98
CA ALA A 138 -0.90 22.15 9.33
C ALA A 138 -0.56 21.64 10.74
N ASP A 139 -1.10 20.50 11.11
CA ASP A 139 -0.76 19.74 12.29
C ASP A 139 -0.02 18.46 11.84
N GLY A 140 1.18 18.21 12.36
CA GLY A 140 1.97 17.04 11.98
C GLY A 140 1.39 15.70 12.46
N ASN A 141 0.10 15.63 12.76
CA ASN A 141 -0.57 14.50 13.37
C ASN A 141 -1.61 13.94 12.41
N ALA A 142 -1.17 13.09 11.48
CA ALA A 142 -2.08 12.47 10.53
C ALA A 142 -2.91 11.35 11.18
N PRO A 143 -4.17 11.19 10.76
CA PRO A 143 -5.00 10.07 11.19
C PRO A 143 -4.40 8.72 10.78
N PRO A 144 -4.69 7.65 11.54
CA PRO A 144 -4.38 6.28 11.12
C PRO A 144 -4.97 5.96 9.74
N GLY A 145 -4.19 5.30 8.89
CA GLY A 145 -4.61 4.94 7.53
C GLY A 145 -4.28 5.99 6.46
N SER A 146 -3.68 7.11 6.85
CA SER A 146 -3.09 8.05 5.88
C SER A 146 -1.93 7.39 5.14
N VAL A 147 -1.85 7.63 3.84
CA VAL A 147 -0.77 7.13 2.98
C VAL A 147 0.35 8.12 2.81
#